data_AF-A0AA37A9W2-F1
#
_entry.id   AF-A0AA37A9W2-F1
#
_cell.length_a   1.000
_cell.length_b   1.000
_cell.length_c   1.000
_cell.angle_alpha   90.00
_cell.angle_beta   90.00
_cell.angle_gamma   90.00
#
_symmetry.space_group_name_H-M   'P 1'
#
loop_
_entity.id
_entity.type
_entity.pdbx_description
1 polymer ?
#
loop_
_entity_poly.entity_id
_entity_poly.type
_entity_poly.pdbx_seq_one_letter_code
_entity_poly.pdbx_strand_id
1 'polypeptide(L)'
;PRRFLGSITHKGYIWRFDSVDALCPKVYELADSWELAGEMLARLHQAAADNGWDTIVCCAPEEPGRIEHLLIPGLGLAFVTSRPGMEYGQKPFRRVRLDAMTEPQGKARLRFQTRMAALLREEGAAALKDAKANHDKLEAVYNPYVDFDGVRTLAALEAGRLLSWLG
;
A
#
# COMPACT_ATOMS: atom_id res chain seq x y z
N PRO A 1 13.44 0.85 4.21
CA PRO A 1 12.69 2.10 3.91
C PRO A 1 11.18 1.91 4.09
N ARG A 2 10.45 2.94 4.56
CA ARG A 2 8.97 2.89 4.66
C ARG A 2 8.32 3.25 3.32
N ARG A 3 7.34 2.47 2.90
CA ARG A 3 6.61 2.59 1.63
C ARG A 3 5.12 2.29 1.86
N PHE A 4 4.30 2.54 0.84
CA PHE A 4 2.93 2.04 0.74
C PHE A 4 2.85 1.19 -0.53
N LEU A 5 2.18 0.04 -0.49
CA LEU A 5 1.90 -0.75 -1.70
C LEU A 5 0.66 -0.30 -2.44
N GLY A 6 -0.16 0.57 -1.84
CA GLY A 6 -1.39 1.02 -2.44
C GLY A 6 -2.18 1.87 -1.48
N SER A 7 -3.40 2.21 -1.87
CA SER A 7 -4.35 2.96 -1.05
C SER A 7 -5.75 2.90 -1.67
N ILE A 8 -6.74 3.32 -0.88
CA ILE A 8 -8.02 3.80 -1.41
C ILE A 8 -7.77 5.11 -2.16
N THR A 9 -8.32 5.22 -3.36
CA THR A 9 -8.24 6.40 -4.22
C THR A 9 -9.63 6.78 -4.73
N HIS A 10 -9.73 7.91 -5.45
CA HIS A 10 -10.96 8.28 -6.16
C HIS A 10 -11.39 7.24 -7.21
N LYS A 11 -10.51 6.33 -7.65
CA LYS A 11 -10.83 5.22 -8.57
C LYS A 11 -11.18 3.93 -7.84
N GLY A 12 -11.28 3.95 -6.50
CA GLY A 12 -11.36 2.77 -5.66
C GLY A 12 -9.98 2.33 -5.18
N TYR A 13 -9.88 1.08 -4.74
CA TYR A 13 -8.64 0.48 -4.26
C TYR A 13 -7.64 0.32 -5.42
N ILE A 14 -6.40 0.78 -5.19
CA ILE A 14 -5.28 0.53 -6.11
C ILE A 14 -4.14 -0.06 -5.28
N TRP A 15 -3.73 -1.28 -5.63
CA TRP A 15 -2.63 -2.01 -5.00
C TRP A 15 -1.60 -2.41 -6.04
N ARG A 16 -0.31 -2.24 -5.71
CA ARG A 16 0.84 -2.45 -6.58
C ARG A 16 1.58 -3.73 -6.23
N PHE A 17 0.84 -4.84 -6.20
CA PHE A 17 1.44 -6.17 -5.99
C PHE A 17 2.37 -6.58 -7.15
N ASP A 18 2.27 -5.94 -8.32
CA ASP A 18 3.24 -6.06 -9.41
C ASP A 18 4.68 -5.76 -8.95
N SER A 19 4.84 -4.77 -8.07
CA SER A 19 6.17 -4.45 -7.49
C SER A 19 6.66 -5.51 -6.52
N VAL A 20 5.74 -6.24 -5.86
CA VAL A 20 6.10 -7.36 -4.98
C VAL A 20 6.62 -8.52 -5.83
N ASP A 21 5.91 -8.85 -6.91
CA ASP A 21 6.27 -9.93 -7.81
C ASP A 21 7.62 -9.70 -8.50
N ALA A 22 7.92 -8.44 -8.83
CA ALA A 22 9.20 -8.05 -9.41
C ALA A 22 10.38 -8.20 -8.44
N LEU A 23 10.16 -8.08 -7.13
CA LEU A 23 11.21 -8.09 -6.11
C LEU A 23 11.36 -9.43 -5.39
N CYS A 24 10.27 -10.18 -5.26
CA CYS A 24 10.20 -11.34 -4.36
C CYS A 24 9.51 -12.54 -5.03
N PRO A 25 10.26 -13.56 -5.51
CA PRO A 25 9.67 -14.78 -6.09
C PRO A 25 8.89 -15.65 -5.08
N LYS A 26 9.15 -15.52 -3.78
CA LYS A 26 8.46 -16.27 -2.72
C LYS A 26 7.52 -15.34 -1.96
N VAL A 27 6.25 -15.33 -2.35
CA VAL A 27 5.21 -14.54 -1.68
C VAL A 27 4.38 -15.41 -0.73
N TYR A 28 4.41 -15.06 0.55
CA TYR A 28 3.51 -15.58 1.57
C TYR A 28 2.30 -14.66 1.67
N GLU A 29 1.15 -15.18 1.24
CA GLU A 29 -0.13 -14.49 1.37
C GLU A 29 -0.71 -14.75 2.76
N LEU A 30 -0.98 -13.69 3.51
CA LEU A 30 -1.61 -13.72 4.82
C LEU A 30 -3.08 -13.35 4.66
N ALA A 31 -3.99 -14.33 4.76
CA ALA A 31 -5.42 -14.03 4.82
C ALA A 31 -5.74 -13.39 6.19
N ASP A 32 -5.97 -12.08 6.17
CA ASP A 32 -6.00 -11.20 7.33
C ASP A 32 -7.24 -10.30 7.29
N SER A 33 -8.43 -10.91 7.35
CA SER A 33 -9.72 -10.21 7.26
C SER A 33 -9.96 -9.27 8.45
N TRP A 34 -9.20 -9.45 9.54
CA TRP A 34 -9.30 -8.69 10.79
C TRP A 34 -8.16 -7.69 10.98
N GLU A 35 -7.23 -7.56 10.02
CA GLU A 35 -6.10 -6.63 10.06
C GLU A 35 -5.17 -6.81 11.28
N LEU A 36 -4.90 -8.08 11.65
CA LEU A 36 -4.13 -8.47 12.84
C LEU A 36 -2.67 -8.87 12.53
N ALA A 37 -2.27 -8.89 11.26
CA ALA A 37 -0.91 -9.28 10.88
C ALA A 37 0.19 -8.32 11.38
N GLY A 38 -0.16 -7.08 11.75
CA GLY A 38 0.80 -6.00 12.02
C GLY A 38 1.88 -6.35 13.06
N GLU A 39 1.50 -6.95 14.18
CA GLU A 39 2.48 -7.34 15.22
C GLU A 39 3.40 -8.47 14.74
N MET A 40 2.85 -9.47 14.04
CA MET A 40 3.64 -10.56 13.46
C MET A 40 4.64 -10.02 12.43
N LEU A 41 4.20 -9.11 11.57
CA LEU A 41 5.05 -8.46 10.57
C LEU A 41 6.14 -7.61 11.22
N ALA A 42 5.86 -6.93 12.33
CA ALA A 42 6.87 -6.20 13.10
C ALA A 42 7.94 -7.14 13.68
N ARG A 43 7.56 -8.31 14.19
CA ARG A 43 8.51 -9.33 14.65
C ARG A 43 9.36 -9.89 13.51
N LEU A 44 8.75 -10.17 12.36
CA LEU A 44 9.48 -10.62 11.15
C LEU A 44 10.45 -9.54 10.65
N HIS A 45 10.03 -8.28 10.67
CA HIS A 45 10.89 -7.15 10.31
C HIS A 45 12.11 -7.07 11.23
N GLN A 46 11.91 -7.15 12.54
CA GLN A 46 13.01 -7.11 13.51
C GLN A 46 13.95 -8.29 13.30
N ALA A 47 13.42 -9.51 13.17
CA ALA A 47 14.23 -10.70 12.95
C ALA A 47 15.05 -10.61 11.64
N ALA A 48 14.49 -10.07 10.56
CA ALA A 48 15.23 -9.85 9.33
C ALA A 48 16.38 -8.84 9.52
N ALA A 49 16.11 -7.72 10.20
CA ALA A 49 17.11 -6.71 10.50
C ALA A 49 18.25 -7.24 11.40
N ASP A 50 17.91 -8.01 12.44
CA ASP A 50 18.88 -8.64 13.34
C ASP A 50 19.78 -9.64 12.61
N ASN A 51 19.30 -10.23 11.50
CA ASN A 51 20.07 -11.12 10.63
C ASN A 51 20.74 -10.39 9.46
N GLY A 52 20.78 -9.06 9.47
CA GLY A 52 21.49 -8.25 8.47
C GLY A 52 20.77 -8.11 7.12
N TRP A 53 19.48 -8.40 7.05
CA TRP A 53 18.70 -8.24 5.82
C TRP A 53 18.02 -6.89 5.73
N ASP A 54 18.15 -6.24 4.58
CA ASP A 54 17.38 -5.05 4.25
C ASP A 54 15.90 -5.39 4.04
N THR A 55 15.03 -4.58 4.65
CA THR A 55 13.59 -4.71 4.53
C THR A 55 12.95 -3.49 3.86
N ILE A 56 11.92 -3.76 3.08
CA ILE A 56 10.96 -2.76 2.61
C ILE A 56 9.69 -2.95 3.43
N VAL A 57 9.46 -2.01 4.33
CA VAL A 57 8.29 -2.01 5.22
C VAL A 57 7.18 -1.25 4.53
N CYS A 58 6.07 -1.93 4.25
CA CYS A 58 4.90 -1.34 3.61
C CYS A 58 3.83 -1.10 4.67
N CYS A 59 3.55 0.17 4.96
CA CYS A 59 2.65 0.56 6.04
C CYS A 59 1.19 0.56 5.58
N ALA A 60 0.26 0.47 6.53
CA ALA A 60 -1.16 0.65 6.24
C ALA A 60 -1.44 2.12 5.88
N PRO A 61 -2.12 2.43 4.75
CA PRO A 61 -2.41 3.81 4.35
C PRO A 61 -3.25 4.59 5.38
N GLU A 62 -4.19 3.90 6.02
CA GLU A 62 -5.11 4.48 7.01
C GLU A 62 -4.49 4.56 8.42
N GLU A 63 -3.44 3.78 8.67
CA GLU A 63 -2.72 3.74 9.94
C GLU A 63 -1.21 3.62 9.67
N PRO A 64 -0.51 4.70 9.26
CA PRO A 64 0.88 4.63 8.82
C PRO A 64 1.88 4.09 9.85
N GLY A 65 1.50 4.07 11.15
CA GLY A 65 2.27 3.43 12.22
C GLY A 65 2.32 1.91 12.11
N ARG A 66 1.28 1.28 11.54
CA ARG A 66 1.12 -0.17 11.42
C ARG A 66 1.78 -0.70 10.15
N ILE A 67 2.48 -1.82 10.26
CA ILE A 67 3.02 -2.57 9.12
C ILE A 67 1.88 -3.40 8.51
N GLU A 68 1.66 -3.28 7.20
CA GLU A 68 0.64 -4.04 6.46
C GLU A 68 1.27 -5.11 5.57
N HIS A 69 2.46 -4.85 5.02
CA HIS A 69 3.25 -5.82 4.27
C HIS A 69 4.74 -5.68 4.56
N LEU A 70 5.50 -6.75 4.32
CA LEU A 70 6.94 -6.79 4.52
C LEU A 70 7.62 -7.51 3.36
N LEU A 71 8.56 -6.84 2.71
CA LEU A 71 9.39 -7.41 1.66
C LEU A 71 10.84 -7.51 2.14
N ILE A 72 11.50 -8.61 1.80
CA ILE A 72 12.92 -8.88 2.05
C ILE A 72 13.54 -9.30 0.71
N PRO A 73 13.86 -8.35 -0.20
CA PRO A 73 14.30 -8.67 -1.56
C PRO A 73 15.58 -9.53 -1.60
N GLY A 74 16.51 -9.35 -0.66
CA GLY A 74 17.73 -10.17 -0.58
C GLY A 74 17.47 -11.67 -0.36
N LEU A 75 16.32 -12.03 0.23
CA LEU A 75 15.86 -13.41 0.39
C LEU A 75 14.89 -13.86 -0.72
N GLY A 76 14.52 -12.94 -1.62
CA GLY A 76 13.43 -13.10 -2.57
C GLY A 76 12.09 -13.41 -1.89
N LEU A 77 11.85 -12.85 -0.70
CA LEU A 77 10.75 -13.22 0.20
C LEU A 77 9.84 -12.02 0.48
N ALA A 78 8.52 -12.22 0.41
CA ALA A 78 7.54 -11.23 0.81
C ALA A 78 6.44 -11.84 1.68
N PHE A 79 5.94 -11.05 2.61
CA PHE A 79 4.72 -11.30 3.39
C PHE A 79 3.72 -10.21 3.04
N VAL A 80 2.67 -10.58 2.30
CA VAL A 80 1.60 -9.67 1.89
C VAL A 80 0.31 -10.07 2.58
N THR A 81 -0.46 -9.10 3.03
CA THR A 81 -1.77 -9.32 3.61
C THR A 81 -2.81 -9.28 2.51
N SER A 82 -3.86 -10.07 2.66
CA SER A 82 -5.02 -10.12 1.78
C SER A 82 -6.28 -9.97 2.60
N ARG A 83 -7.16 -9.05 2.19
CA ARG A 83 -8.50 -8.81 2.75
C ARG A 83 -9.43 -8.33 1.63
N PRO A 84 -10.76 -8.31 1.81
CA PRO A 84 -11.68 -7.81 0.79
C PRO A 84 -11.29 -6.41 0.31
N GLY A 85 -11.11 -6.23 -1.00
CA GLY A 85 -10.65 -4.98 -1.61
C GLY A 85 -9.12 -4.78 -1.63
N MET A 86 -8.36 -5.72 -1.08
CA MET A 86 -6.90 -5.81 -1.15
C MET A 86 -6.50 -7.28 -1.30
N GLU A 87 -6.78 -7.84 -2.47
CA GLU A 87 -6.39 -9.22 -2.78
C GLU A 87 -5.05 -9.25 -3.52
N TYR A 88 -4.13 -10.11 -3.09
CA TYR A 88 -2.87 -10.34 -3.82
C TYR A 88 -3.11 -10.80 -5.27
N GLY A 89 -4.15 -11.60 -5.51
CA GLY A 89 -4.65 -11.95 -6.86
C GLY A 89 -3.80 -12.95 -7.65
N GLN A 90 -2.53 -13.16 -7.29
CA GLN A 90 -1.65 -14.15 -7.90
C GLN A 90 -1.60 -15.46 -7.10
N LYS A 91 -0.94 -16.49 -7.65
CA LYS A 91 -0.68 -17.76 -6.94
C LYS A 91 0.44 -17.54 -5.92
N PRO A 92 0.17 -17.56 -4.61
CA PRO A 92 1.22 -17.38 -3.62
C PRO A 92 2.10 -18.62 -3.51
N PHE A 93 3.33 -18.44 -3.03
CA PHE A 93 4.19 -19.55 -2.62
C PHE A 93 3.56 -20.35 -1.48
N ARG A 94 2.95 -19.65 -0.52
CA ARG A 94 2.16 -20.26 0.54
C ARG A 94 1.10 -19.29 1.04
N ARG A 95 -0.07 -19.83 1.39
CA ARG A 95 -1.14 -19.07 2.04
C ARG A 95 -1.22 -19.42 3.52
N VAL A 96 -1.20 -18.41 4.38
CA VAL A 96 -1.35 -18.51 5.83
C VAL A 96 -2.70 -17.90 6.20
N ARG A 97 -3.55 -18.66 6.88
CA ARG A 97 -4.89 -18.21 7.28
C ARG A 97 -4.86 -17.67 8.70
N LEU A 98 -4.58 -16.38 8.87
CA LEU A 98 -4.57 -15.74 10.19
C LEU A 98 -5.96 -15.74 10.82
N ASP A 99 -7.00 -15.57 10.00
CA ASP A 99 -8.40 -15.65 10.43
C ASP A 99 -8.77 -16.96 11.15
N ALA A 100 -8.07 -18.06 10.85
CA ALA A 100 -8.30 -19.37 11.46
C ALA A 100 -7.47 -19.59 12.75
N MET A 101 -6.43 -18.77 12.97
CA MET A 101 -5.54 -18.86 14.12
C MET A 101 -6.01 -17.98 15.28
N THR A 102 -6.98 -17.10 15.02
CA THR A 102 -7.64 -16.29 16.04
C THR A 102 -8.88 -16.99 16.57
N GLU A 103 -8.97 -17.18 17.88
CA GLU A 103 -10.22 -17.40 18.59
C GLU A 103 -10.63 -16.09 19.28
N PRO A 104 -11.35 -15.19 18.59
CA PRO A 104 -11.64 -13.92 19.20
C PRO A 104 -12.74 -14.12 20.24
N GLN A 105 -12.44 -13.86 21.51
CA GLN A 105 -13.48 -13.48 22.45
C GLN A 105 -14.18 -12.24 21.86
N GLY A 106 -15.47 -12.37 21.54
CA GLY A 106 -16.22 -11.27 20.91
C GLY A 106 -16.22 -11.23 19.37
N LYS A 107 -16.29 -12.38 18.68
CA LYS A 107 -16.52 -12.45 17.21
C LYS A 107 -17.62 -11.51 16.69
N ALA A 108 -18.68 -11.28 17.46
CA ALA A 108 -19.75 -10.35 17.10
C ALA A 108 -19.25 -8.90 17.03
N ARG A 109 -18.45 -8.48 18.02
CA ARG A 109 -17.84 -7.13 18.06
C ARG A 109 -16.87 -6.92 16.91
N LEU A 110 -16.03 -7.90 16.61
CA LEU A 110 -15.12 -7.82 15.47
C LEU A 110 -15.87 -7.72 14.14
N ARG A 111 -16.89 -8.57 13.91
CA ARG A 111 -17.74 -8.46 12.71
C ARG A 111 -18.38 -7.08 12.58
N PHE A 112 -18.85 -6.52 13.69
CA PHE A 112 -19.40 -5.17 13.71
C PHE A 112 -18.33 -4.13 13.35
N GLN A 113 -17.15 -4.18 13.98
CA GLN A 113 -16.04 -3.27 13.68
C GLN A 113 -15.58 -3.36 12.22
N THR A 114 -15.42 -4.57 11.66
CA THR A 114 -15.06 -4.77 10.25
C THR A 114 -16.11 -4.21 9.30
N ARG A 115 -17.41 -4.40 9.60
CA ARG A 115 -18.49 -3.80 8.81
C ARG A 115 -18.48 -2.28 8.87
N MET A 116 -18.28 -1.70 10.06
CA MET A 116 -18.16 -0.25 10.21
C MET A 116 -16.95 0.30 9.46
N ALA A 117 -15.79 -0.36 9.56
CA ALA A 117 -14.60 0.01 8.81
C ALA A 117 -14.83 -0.03 7.30
N ALA A 118 -15.51 -1.07 6.79
CA ALA A 118 -15.86 -1.15 5.38
C ALA A 118 -16.76 0.01 4.92
N LEU A 119 -17.79 0.36 5.70
CA LEU A 119 -18.67 1.50 5.40
C LEU A 119 -17.92 2.84 5.41
N LEU A 120 -17.05 3.07 6.40
CA LEU A 120 -16.23 4.27 6.47
C LEU A 120 -15.27 4.39 5.27
N ARG A 121 -14.75 3.26 4.78
CA ARG A 121 -13.92 3.22 3.58
C ARG A 121 -14.70 3.55 2.32
N GLU A 122 -15.94 3.06 2.20
CA GLU A 122 -16.84 3.42 1.09
C GLU A 122 -17.16 4.92 1.10
N GLU A 123 -17.48 5.49 2.26
CA GLU A 123 -17.71 6.92 2.42
C GLU A 123 -16.46 7.74 2.08
N GLY A 124 -15.28 7.31 2.56
CA GLY A 124 -14.01 7.93 2.20
C GLY A 124 -13.73 7.89 0.70
N ALA A 125 -14.02 6.78 0.04
CA ALA A 125 -13.87 6.66 -1.42
C ALA A 125 -14.82 7.59 -2.18
N ALA A 126 -16.06 7.78 -1.69
CA ALA A 126 -17.01 8.73 -2.25
C ALA A 126 -16.51 10.17 -2.10
N ALA A 127 -16.02 10.54 -0.91
CA ALA A 127 -15.43 11.85 -0.66
C ALA A 127 -14.22 12.13 -1.57
N LEU A 128 -13.36 11.14 -1.81
CA LEU A 128 -12.23 11.27 -2.77
C LEU A 128 -12.71 11.48 -4.21
N LYS A 129 -13.82 10.84 -4.62
CA LYS A 129 -14.42 11.08 -5.95
C LYS A 129 -14.93 12.51 -6.09
N ASP A 130 -15.63 13.01 -5.09
CA ASP A 130 -16.16 14.38 -5.10
C ASP A 130 -15.01 15.41 -5.09
N ALA A 131 -13.98 15.17 -4.29
CA ALA A 131 -12.77 15.98 -4.28
C ALA A 131 -12.10 16.03 -5.66
N LYS A 132 -11.93 14.87 -6.32
CA LYS A 132 -11.38 14.81 -7.68
C LYS A 132 -12.26 15.52 -8.70
N ALA A 133 -13.59 15.38 -8.62
CA ALA A 133 -14.51 16.05 -9.52
C ALA A 133 -14.45 17.58 -9.38
N ASN A 134 -14.31 18.09 -8.14
CA ASN A 134 -14.13 19.52 -7.91
C ASN A 134 -12.75 20.01 -8.35
N HIS A 135 -11.70 19.22 -8.12
CA HIS A 135 -10.37 19.49 -8.66
C HIS A 135 -10.39 19.60 -10.19
N ASP A 136 -11.08 18.71 -10.88
CA ASP A 136 -11.15 18.70 -12.35
C ASP A 136 -11.88 19.93 -12.91
N LYS A 137 -12.89 20.42 -12.20
CA LYS A 137 -13.55 21.70 -12.53
C LYS A 137 -12.60 22.88 -12.39
N LEU A 138 -11.77 22.91 -11.35
CA LEU A 138 -10.75 23.94 -11.17
C LEU A 138 -9.70 23.85 -12.27
N GLU A 139 -9.16 22.67 -12.53
CA GLU A 139 -8.20 22.43 -13.60
C GLU A 139 -8.73 22.86 -14.97
N ALA A 140 -10.01 22.63 -15.28
CA ALA A 140 -10.61 23.07 -16.54
C ALA A 140 -10.57 24.61 -16.73
N VAL A 141 -10.60 25.39 -15.65
CA VAL A 141 -10.49 26.85 -15.68
C VAL A 141 -9.03 27.29 -15.77
N TYR A 142 -8.11 26.63 -15.06
CA TYR A 142 -6.70 27.02 -15.00
C TYR A 142 -5.87 26.51 -16.18
N ASN A 143 -6.05 25.25 -16.59
CA ASN A 143 -5.19 24.57 -17.56
C ASN A 143 -5.01 25.33 -18.89
N PRO A 144 -6.03 25.99 -19.48
CA PRO A 144 -5.84 26.76 -20.72
C PRO A 144 -4.86 27.92 -20.60
N TYR A 145 -4.58 28.38 -19.38
CA TYR A 145 -3.73 29.53 -19.10
C TYR A 145 -2.38 29.15 -18.47
N VAL A 146 -2.09 27.85 -18.35
CA VAL A 146 -0.82 27.34 -17.83
C VAL A 146 0.02 26.85 -18.99
N ASP A 147 1.23 27.40 -19.15
CA ASP A 147 2.23 26.92 -20.11
C ASP A 147 2.93 25.65 -19.56
N PHE A 148 2.27 24.51 -19.71
CA PHE A 148 2.82 23.22 -19.27
C PHE A 148 4.07 22.79 -20.05
N ASP A 149 4.21 23.18 -21.32
CA ASP A 149 5.38 22.83 -22.13
C ASP A 149 6.61 23.62 -21.70
N GLY A 150 6.44 24.91 -21.39
CA GLY A 150 7.48 25.73 -20.78
C GLY A 150 7.94 25.18 -19.44
N VAL A 151 6.99 24.79 -18.56
CA VAL A 151 7.31 24.15 -17.27
C VAL A 151 8.07 22.85 -17.46
N ARG A 152 7.64 21.98 -18.39
CA ARG A 152 8.33 20.71 -18.69
C ARG A 152 9.73 20.92 -19.24
N THR A 153 9.90 21.90 -20.13
CA THR A 153 11.20 22.26 -20.70
C THR A 153 12.17 22.72 -19.62
N LEU A 154 11.71 23.63 -18.75
CA LEU A 154 12.52 24.11 -17.63
C LEU A 154 12.88 22.97 -16.65
N ALA A 155 11.92 22.12 -16.32
CA ALA A 155 12.15 20.97 -15.46
C ALA A 155 13.21 20.02 -16.04
N ALA A 156 13.20 19.78 -17.36
CA ALA A 156 14.20 18.94 -18.03
C ALA A 156 15.61 19.55 -18.00
N LEU A 157 15.72 20.87 -18.20
CA LEU A 157 16.99 21.60 -18.10
C LEU A 157 17.58 21.50 -16.69
N GLU A 158 16.76 21.74 -15.66
CA GLU A 158 17.20 21.64 -14.26
C GLU A 158 17.55 20.22 -13.86
N ALA A 159 16.79 19.22 -14.31
CA ALA A 159 17.12 17.81 -14.09
C ALA A 159 18.49 17.46 -14.72
N GLY A 160 18.76 17.91 -15.95
CA GLY A 160 20.07 17.74 -16.59
C GLY A 160 21.20 18.41 -15.82
N ARG A 161 20.98 19.64 -15.32
CA ARG A 161 21.94 20.37 -14.49
C ARG A 161 22.26 19.60 -13.20
N LEU A 162 21.27 19.07 -12.50
CA LEU A 162 21.47 18.29 -11.27
C LEU A 162 22.19 16.96 -11.53
N LEU A 163 21.84 16.26 -12.62
CA LEU A 163 22.51 15.02 -13.01
C LEU A 163 23.97 15.24 -13.42
N SER A 164 24.31 16.42 -13.97
CA SER A 164 25.70 16.77 -14.30
C SER A 164 26.63 16.87 -13.09
N TRP A 165 26.08 16.98 -11.87
CA TRP A 165 26.86 16.98 -10.62
C TRP A 165 27.06 15.60 -10.01
N LEU A 166 26.40 14.57 -10.56
CA LEU A 166 26.48 13.18 -10.11
C LEU A 166 27.44 12.34 -10.97
N GLY A 167 27.99 12.91 -12.06
CA GLY A 167 29.08 12.33 -12.87
C GLY A 167 30.39 13.03 -12.60
#